data_AF-A0A829HL08-F1
#
_entry.id   AF-A0A829HL08-F1
#
_cell.length_a   1.000
_cell.length_b   1.000
_cell.length_c   1.000
_cell.angle_alpha   90.00
_cell.angle_beta   90.00
_cell.angle_gamma   90.00
#
_symmetry.space_group_name_H-M   'P 1'
#
loop_
_entity.id
_entity.type
_entity.pdbx_description
1 polymer ?
#
loop_
_entity_poly.entity_id
_entity_poly.type
_entity_poly.pdbx_seq_one_letter_code
_entity_poly.pdbx_strand_id
1 'polypeptide(L)'
;MKDYLGFFDAYTLKARFLPAFLATLPLIALIGCYFNLNQAFVSNVVVGGLVVFTAIFVLSNFARSNGLKVQEKLLKKWKVLPTTQFLRHNDSTLSKQRKQQIHAKISAKTSILLPTAVEESNDPQEADLQYDEAVTWIRENTRGNDFNVLLTDNINYGFIRNCLGLKFYAIGICILVLLVFIILFFLFYPTDSFSREAILAFLKVQKMAIWLTVGLTLVMLILWIAVVTEFKVTKAAHKYANSLLNSTYKL
;
A
#
# COMPACT_ATOMS: atom_id res chain seq x y z
N MET A 1 11.86 -26.86 -5.95
CA MET A 1 11.61 -26.68 -4.50
C MET A 1 10.49 -25.66 -4.37
N LYS A 2 9.31 -26.02 -3.85
CA LYS A 2 8.25 -25.02 -3.61
C LYS A 2 8.80 -24.03 -2.58
N ASP A 3 8.79 -22.75 -2.94
CA ASP A 3 9.38 -21.69 -2.14
C ASP A 3 8.49 -21.39 -0.92
N TYR A 4 8.69 -22.17 0.16
CA TYR A 4 8.01 -21.95 1.43
C TYR A 4 8.39 -20.59 2.06
N LEU A 5 9.44 -19.93 1.56
CA LEU A 5 9.83 -18.56 1.91
C LEU A 5 9.03 -17.48 1.15
N GLY A 6 8.13 -17.85 0.24
CA GLY A 6 7.24 -16.90 -0.46
C GLY A 6 6.36 -16.07 0.49
N PHE A 7 6.08 -16.57 1.70
CA PHE A 7 5.43 -15.79 2.75
C PHE A 7 6.25 -14.56 3.21
N PHE A 8 7.57 -14.62 3.07
CA PHE A 8 8.53 -13.57 3.41
C PHE A 8 9.17 -12.94 2.17
N ASP A 9 8.56 -13.10 0.99
CA ASP A 9 9.07 -12.42 -0.20
C ASP A 9 8.99 -10.89 -0.01
N ALA A 10 9.87 -10.18 -0.71
CA ALA A 10 9.97 -8.72 -0.59
C ALA A 10 8.65 -8.02 -0.92
N TYR A 11 7.80 -8.63 -1.75
CA TYR A 11 6.50 -8.08 -2.11
C TYR A 11 5.50 -8.20 -0.97
N THR A 12 5.36 -9.37 -0.35
CA THR A 12 4.46 -9.62 0.76
C THR A 12 4.85 -8.73 1.94
N LEU A 13 6.13 -8.62 2.26
CA LEU A 13 6.59 -7.75 3.33
C LEU A 13 6.32 -6.27 3.04
N LYS A 14 6.80 -5.75 1.90
CA LYS A 14 6.75 -4.30 1.63
C LYS A 14 5.40 -3.82 1.14
N ALA A 15 4.73 -4.58 0.28
CA ALA A 15 3.46 -4.16 -0.31
C ALA A 15 2.25 -4.54 0.54
N ARG A 16 2.32 -5.54 1.43
CA ARG A 16 1.15 -6.01 2.21
C ARG A 16 1.33 -5.85 3.71
N PHE A 17 2.42 -6.36 4.28
CA PHE A 17 2.66 -6.31 5.73
C PHE A 17 2.89 -4.86 6.19
N LEU A 18 3.74 -4.10 5.51
CA LEU A 18 4.06 -2.72 5.92
C LEU A 18 2.82 -1.79 5.96
N PRO A 19 1.89 -1.79 4.98
CA PRO A 19 0.63 -1.07 5.11
C PRO A 19 -0.19 -1.45 6.34
N ALA A 20 -0.31 -2.76 6.63
CA ALA A 20 -1.03 -3.24 7.81
C ALA A 20 -0.35 -2.79 9.11
N PHE A 21 0.98 -2.92 9.18
CA PHE A 21 1.78 -2.46 10.31
C PHE A 21 1.57 -0.97 10.58
N LEU A 22 1.69 -0.12 9.54
CA LEU A 22 1.47 1.32 9.65
C LEU A 22 0.04 1.65 10.11
N ALA A 23 -0.97 0.92 9.64
CA ALA A 23 -2.36 1.15 10.05
C ALA A 23 -2.58 0.83 11.54
N THR A 24 -1.91 -0.19 12.07
CA THR A 24 -2.02 -0.61 13.47
C THR A 24 -1.02 0.05 14.42
N LEU A 25 -0.04 0.79 13.89
CA LEU A 25 1.06 1.35 14.68
C LEU A 25 0.60 2.19 15.89
N PRO A 26 -0.42 3.06 15.79
CA PRO A 26 -0.93 3.78 16.95
C PRO A 26 -1.47 2.87 18.06
N LEU A 27 -2.14 1.77 17.69
CA LEU A 27 -2.66 0.79 18.65
C LEU A 27 -1.54 0.01 19.34
N ILE A 28 -0.51 -0.37 18.59
CA ILE A 28 0.69 -1.03 19.15
C ILE A 28 1.38 -0.10 20.14
N ALA A 29 1.53 1.18 19.81
CA ALA A 29 2.12 2.17 20.69
C ALA A 29 1.28 2.39 21.97
N LEU A 30 -0.05 2.42 21.85
CA LEU A 30 -0.96 2.44 23.00
C LEU A 30 -0.75 1.23 23.92
N ILE A 31 -0.73 0.01 23.37
CA ILE A 31 -0.49 -1.20 24.18
C ILE A 31 0.89 -1.13 24.86
N GLY A 32 1.90 -0.71 24.11
CA GLY A 32 3.28 -0.60 24.60
C GLY A 32 3.45 0.44 25.71
N CYS A 33 2.68 1.55 25.71
CA CYS A 33 2.84 2.59 26.73
C CYS A 33 2.30 2.17 28.12
N TYR A 34 1.34 1.24 28.16
CA TYR A 34 0.83 0.66 29.41
C TYR A 34 1.63 -0.55 29.89
N PHE A 35 2.38 -1.21 29.00
CA PHE A 35 3.24 -2.33 29.37
C PHE A 35 4.54 -1.83 30.03
N ASN A 36 4.81 -2.26 31.26
CA ASN A 36 6.09 -1.96 31.91
C ASN A 36 7.17 -2.98 31.48
N LEU A 37 7.82 -2.71 30.36
CA LEU A 37 8.84 -3.61 29.79
C LEU A 37 10.01 -3.85 30.74
N ASN A 38 10.33 -2.91 31.64
CA ASN A 38 11.43 -3.05 32.60
C ASN A 38 11.14 -4.11 33.67
N GLN A 39 9.87 -4.43 33.91
CA GLN A 39 9.42 -5.43 34.87
C GLN A 39 8.88 -6.69 34.18
N ALA A 40 8.82 -6.69 32.85
CA ALA A 40 8.31 -7.82 32.09
C ALA A 40 9.38 -8.90 31.96
N PHE A 41 9.00 -10.15 32.22
CA PHE A 41 9.84 -11.28 31.86
C PHE A 41 10.10 -11.29 30.34
N VAL A 42 11.33 -11.64 29.95
CA VAL A 42 11.73 -11.72 28.54
C VAL A 42 10.77 -12.61 27.74
N SER A 43 10.30 -13.72 28.35
CA SER A 43 9.30 -14.61 27.73
C SER A 43 8.01 -13.89 27.34
N ASN A 44 7.48 -13.00 28.18
CA ASN A 44 6.26 -12.26 27.91
C ASN A 44 6.44 -11.27 26.76
N VAL A 45 7.60 -10.61 26.69
CA VAL A 45 7.94 -9.68 25.60
C VAL A 45 8.05 -10.43 24.27
N VAL A 46 8.74 -11.58 24.27
CA VAL A 46 8.91 -12.42 23.08
C VAL A 46 7.56 -12.96 22.60
N VAL A 47 6.77 -13.56 23.49
CA VAL A 47 5.44 -14.10 23.15
C VAL A 47 4.51 -12.99 22.66
N GLY A 48 4.47 -11.84 23.35
CA GLY A 48 3.67 -10.69 22.93
C GLY A 48 4.08 -10.17 21.55
N GLY A 49 5.39 -10.06 21.29
CA GLY A 49 5.92 -9.68 19.99
C GLY A 49 5.51 -10.63 18.87
N LEU A 50 5.57 -11.95 19.12
CA LEU A 50 5.12 -12.97 18.16
C LEU A 50 3.62 -12.87 17.89
N VAL A 51 2.80 -12.67 18.92
CA VAL A 51 1.34 -12.50 18.77
C VAL A 51 1.03 -11.27 17.91
N VAL A 52 1.66 -10.13 18.20
CA VAL A 52 1.47 -8.89 17.42
C VAL A 52 1.93 -9.08 15.98
N PHE A 53 3.12 -9.67 15.77
CA PHE A 53 3.65 -9.93 14.43
C PHE A 53 2.70 -10.81 13.61
N THR A 54 2.24 -11.94 14.17
CA THR A 54 1.31 -12.85 13.50
C THR A 54 -0.03 -12.15 13.23
N ALA A 55 -0.55 -11.35 14.15
CA ALA A 55 -1.76 -10.58 13.93
C ALA A 55 -1.62 -9.59 12.75
N ILE A 56 -0.52 -8.84 12.68
CA ILE A 56 -0.25 -7.94 11.55
C ILE A 56 -0.09 -8.72 10.25
N PHE A 57 0.58 -9.89 10.29
CA PHE A 57 0.74 -10.74 9.12
C PHE A 57 -0.62 -11.21 8.57
N VAL A 58 -1.55 -11.59 9.43
CA VAL A 58 -2.93 -11.90 9.02
C VAL A 58 -3.63 -10.66 8.45
N LEU A 59 -3.49 -9.50 9.09
CA LEU A 59 -4.03 -8.22 8.60
C LEU A 59 -3.42 -7.79 7.25
N SER A 60 -2.23 -8.27 6.89
CA SER A 60 -1.63 -8.00 5.57
C SER A 60 -2.49 -8.52 4.41
N ASN A 61 -3.19 -9.64 4.62
CA ASN A 61 -4.14 -10.17 3.64
C ASN A 61 -5.38 -9.26 3.55
N PHE A 62 -5.85 -8.74 4.68
CA PHE A 62 -6.92 -7.74 4.72
C PHE A 62 -6.51 -6.45 3.99
N ALA A 63 -5.27 -5.99 4.16
CA ALA A 63 -4.70 -4.86 3.44
C ALA A 63 -4.73 -5.08 1.92
N ARG A 64 -4.32 -6.26 1.46
CA ARG A 64 -4.37 -6.64 0.04
C ARG A 64 -5.80 -6.64 -0.49
N SER A 65 -6.73 -7.28 0.21
CA SER A 65 -8.13 -7.40 -0.25
C SER A 65 -8.79 -6.03 -0.38
N ASN A 66 -8.60 -5.13 0.59
CA ASN A 66 -9.13 -3.76 0.48
C ASN A 66 -8.38 -2.93 -0.58
N GLY A 67 -7.09 -3.16 -0.77
CA GLY A 67 -6.33 -2.58 -1.88
C GLY A 67 -6.88 -3.00 -3.25
N LEU A 68 -7.29 -4.26 -3.42
CA LEU A 68 -7.92 -4.71 -4.67
C LEU A 68 -9.25 -4.01 -4.94
N LYS A 69 -10.09 -3.81 -3.91
CA LYS A 69 -11.33 -3.01 -4.02
C LYS A 69 -11.05 -1.56 -4.45
N VAL A 70 -9.95 -0.97 -3.95
CA VAL A 70 -9.49 0.35 -4.42
C VAL A 70 -9.14 0.32 -5.89
N GLN A 71 -8.42 -0.71 -6.36
CA GLN A 71 -8.11 -0.86 -7.79
C GLN A 71 -9.37 -1.05 -8.63
N GLU A 72 -10.33 -1.87 -8.21
CA GLU A 72 -11.61 -2.04 -8.91
C GLU A 72 -12.35 -0.70 -9.04
N LYS A 73 -12.39 0.10 -7.97
CA LYS A 73 -12.98 1.43 -7.99
C LYS A 73 -12.24 2.38 -8.94
N LEU A 74 -10.91 2.35 -8.94
CA LEU A 74 -10.09 3.18 -9.82
C LEU A 74 -10.18 2.73 -11.28
N LEU A 75 -10.30 1.43 -11.54
CA LEU A 75 -10.46 0.89 -12.88
C LEU A 75 -11.75 1.40 -13.54
N LYS A 76 -12.84 1.55 -12.78
CA LYS A 76 -14.07 2.20 -13.28
C LYS A 76 -13.83 3.66 -13.75
N LYS A 77 -12.86 4.36 -13.14
CA LYS A 77 -12.48 5.73 -13.55
C LYS A 77 -11.50 5.73 -14.72
N TRP A 78 -10.53 4.82 -14.72
CA TRP A 78 -9.52 4.71 -15.77
C TRP A 78 -10.04 4.03 -17.04
N LYS A 79 -11.17 3.32 -16.95
CA LYS A 79 -11.77 2.42 -17.96
C LYS A 79 -10.91 1.18 -18.25
N VAL A 80 -9.61 1.35 -18.40
CA VAL A 80 -8.62 0.26 -18.56
C VAL A 80 -7.42 0.49 -17.64
N LEU A 81 -6.57 -0.52 -17.50
CA LEU A 81 -5.32 -0.37 -16.76
C LEU A 81 -4.33 0.51 -17.55
N PRO A 82 -3.48 1.31 -16.87
CA PRO A 82 -2.47 2.13 -17.54
C PRO A 82 -1.52 1.32 -18.44
N THR A 83 -1.26 0.06 -18.11
CA THR A 83 -0.47 -0.87 -18.95
C THR A 83 -1.06 -1.07 -20.34
N THR A 84 -2.39 -1.22 -20.41
CA THR A 84 -3.15 -1.39 -21.64
C THR A 84 -3.29 -0.05 -22.35
N GLN A 85 -3.65 1.01 -21.61
CA GLN A 85 -3.80 2.36 -22.15
C GLN A 85 -2.54 2.83 -22.89
N PHE A 86 -1.35 2.62 -22.31
CA PHE A 86 -0.09 3.11 -22.89
C PHE A 86 0.31 2.39 -24.18
N LEU A 87 -0.28 1.23 -24.48
CA LEU A 87 -0.05 0.50 -25.74
C LEU A 87 -0.90 1.02 -26.89
N ARG A 88 -2.00 1.72 -26.61
CA ARG A 88 -2.89 2.28 -27.64
C ARG A 88 -2.15 3.22 -28.57
N HIS A 89 -2.46 3.20 -29.85
CA HIS A 89 -1.94 4.11 -30.86
C HIS A 89 -2.33 5.57 -30.56
N ASN A 90 -3.54 5.80 -30.07
CA ASN A 90 -4.05 7.14 -29.75
C ASN A 90 -3.53 7.76 -28.44
N ASP A 91 -2.94 6.96 -27.52
CA ASP A 91 -2.45 7.46 -26.24
C ASP A 91 -1.10 8.19 -26.38
N SER A 92 -0.97 9.40 -25.82
CA SER A 92 0.24 10.22 -25.96
C SER A 92 1.25 10.06 -24.82
N THR A 93 1.03 9.14 -23.88
CA THR A 93 1.93 8.98 -22.71
C THR A 93 3.30 8.47 -23.11
N LEU A 94 3.35 7.60 -24.13
CA LEU A 94 4.58 7.12 -24.75
C LEU A 94 4.77 7.74 -26.13
N SER A 95 6.01 8.03 -26.51
CA SER A 95 6.30 8.51 -27.86
C SER A 95 5.91 7.47 -28.91
N LYS A 96 5.49 7.91 -30.10
CA LYS A 96 5.10 7.02 -31.21
C LYS A 96 6.20 6.01 -31.53
N GLN A 97 7.45 6.46 -31.60
CA GLN A 97 8.62 5.61 -31.85
C GLN A 97 8.77 4.52 -30.77
N ARG A 98 8.62 4.88 -29.49
CA ARG A 98 8.74 3.93 -28.38
C ARG A 98 7.63 2.88 -28.42
N LYS A 99 6.38 3.29 -28.69
CA LYS A 99 5.26 2.34 -28.86
C LYS A 99 5.49 1.38 -30.01
N GLN A 100 5.93 1.87 -31.17
CA GLN A 100 6.26 1.03 -32.33
C GLN A 100 7.34 -0.01 -32.00
N GLN A 101 8.40 0.39 -31.27
CA GLN A 101 9.44 -0.55 -30.84
C GLN A 101 8.91 -1.62 -29.87
N ILE A 102 8.07 -1.22 -28.92
CA ILE A 102 7.44 -2.15 -27.98
C ILE A 102 6.54 -3.14 -28.73
N HIS A 103 5.67 -2.65 -29.63
CA HIS A 103 4.80 -3.50 -30.45
C HIS A 103 5.62 -4.49 -31.27
N ALA A 104 6.66 -4.02 -31.98
CA ALA A 104 7.54 -4.88 -32.77
C ALA A 104 8.24 -5.96 -31.92
N LYS A 105 8.70 -5.61 -30.70
CA LYS A 105 9.33 -6.57 -29.78
C LYS A 105 8.35 -7.63 -29.28
N ILE A 106 7.11 -7.25 -28.99
CA ILE A 106 6.07 -8.20 -28.58
C ILE A 106 5.74 -9.14 -29.75
N SER A 107 5.47 -8.61 -30.94
CA SER A 107 5.13 -9.41 -32.12
C SER A 107 6.28 -10.32 -32.58
N ALA A 108 7.55 -9.93 -32.34
CA ALA A 108 8.70 -10.78 -32.66
C ALA A 108 8.85 -11.99 -31.73
N LYS A 109 8.24 -11.97 -30.53
CA LYS A 109 8.40 -13.00 -29.50
C LYS A 109 7.12 -13.76 -29.18
N THR A 110 6.00 -13.37 -29.80
CA THR A 110 4.67 -13.93 -29.53
C THR A 110 3.88 -14.07 -30.81
N SER A 111 2.89 -14.96 -30.79
CA SER A 111 1.84 -15.02 -31.81
C SER A 111 0.70 -14.03 -31.55
N ILE A 112 0.83 -13.15 -30.54
CA ILE A 112 -0.22 -12.20 -30.18
C ILE A 112 -0.26 -11.11 -31.26
N LEU A 113 -1.42 -10.96 -31.89
CA LEU A 113 -1.66 -9.94 -32.90
C LEU A 113 -2.04 -8.65 -32.18
N LEU A 114 -1.15 -7.66 -32.25
CA LEU A 114 -1.43 -6.32 -31.77
C LEU A 114 -2.21 -5.56 -32.84
N PRO A 115 -3.26 -4.80 -32.45
CA PRO A 115 -4.10 -4.10 -33.42
C PRO A 115 -3.31 -2.98 -34.10
N THR A 116 -3.60 -2.77 -35.37
CA THR A 116 -3.21 -1.58 -36.13
C THR A 116 -4.00 -0.35 -35.64
N ALA A 117 -3.54 0.85 -36.00
CA ALA A 117 -4.25 2.08 -35.65
C ALA A 117 -5.67 2.15 -36.25
N VAL A 118 -5.90 1.50 -37.39
CA VAL A 118 -7.21 1.43 -38.04
C VAL A 118 -8.12 0.47 -37.28
N GLU A 119 -7.63 -0.72 -36.92
CA GLU A 119 -8.38 -1.69 -36.11
C GLU A 119 -8.74 -1.13 -34.73
N GLU A 120 -7.78 -0.47 -34.05
CA GLU A 120 -8.04 0.23 -32.77
C GLU A 120 -9.14 1.29 -32.90
N SER A 121 -9.16 2.04 -34.00
CA SER A 121 -10.19 3.05 -34.22
C SER A 121 -11.57 2.46 -34.53
N ASN A 122 -11.61 1.30 -35.19
CA ASN A 122 -12.85 0.64 -35.58
C ASN A 122 -13.49 -0.11 -34.40
N ASP A 123 -12.69 -0.81 -33.59
CA ASP A 123 -13.14 -1.48 -32.37
C ASP A 123 -12.14 -1.26 -31.21
N PRO A 124 -12.29 -0.17 -30.45
CA PRO A 124 -11.43 0.12 -29.31
C PRO A 124 -11.52 -0.92 -28.19
N GLN A 125 -12.65 -1.62 -28.05
CA GLN A 125 -12.84 -2.58 -26.96
C GLN A 125 -12.08 -3.88 -27.25
N GLU A 126 -12.20 -4.39 -28.47
CA GLU A 126 -11.42 -5.56 -28.90
C GLU A 126 -9.92 -5.26 -28.88
N ALA A 127 -9.52 -4.06 -29.32
CA ALA A 127 -8.13 -3.63 -29.24
C ALA A 127 -7.58 -3.63 -27.80
N ASP A 128 -8.38 -3.18 -26.82
CA ASP A 128 -8.00 -3.22 -25.41
C ASP A 128 -7.81 -4.65 -24.89
N LEU A 129 -8.61 -5.62 -25.36
CA LEU A 129 -8.46 -7.03 -24.99
C LEU A 129 -7.15 -7.61 -25.53
N GLN A 130 -6.82 -7.34 -26.80
CA GLN A 130 -5.56 -7.75 -27.42
C GLN A 130 -4.34 -7.12 -26.70
N TYR A 131 -4.45 -5.85 -26.31
CA TYR A 131 -3.42 -5.19 -25.51
C TYR A 131 -3.28 -5.81 -24.11
N ASP A 132 -4.37 -6.17 -23.42
CA ASP A 132 -4.29 -6.84 -22.12
C ASP A 132 -3.68 -8.25 -22.21
N GLU A 133 -3.94 -8.98 -23.29
CA GLU A 133 -3.29 -10.26 -23.57
C GLU A 133 -1.78 -10.08 -23.74
N ALA A 134 -1.35 -9.10 -24.54
CA ALA A 134 0.06 -8.75 -24.69
C ALA A 134 0.70 -8.35 -23.36
N VAL A 135 0.03 -7.52 -22.55
CA VAL A 135 0.50 -7.13 -21.21
C VAL A 135 0.62 -8.36 -20.30
N THR A 136 -0.32 -9.30 -20.38
CA THR A 136 -0.26 -10.56 -19.63
C THR A 136 0.98 -11.35 -20.01
N TRP A 137 1.24 -11.51 -21.31
CA TRP A 137 2.46 -12.18 -21.78
C TRP A 137 3.73 -11.49 -21.26
N ILE A 138 3.81 -10.15 -21.31
CA ILE A 138 4.95 -9.41 -20.77
C ILE A 138 5.13 -9.73 -19.28
N ARG A 139 4.06 -9.69 -18.47
CA ARG A 139 4.12 -9.99 -17.03
C ARG A 139 4.65 -11.40 -16.74
N GLU A 140 4.21 -12.38 -17.52
CA GLU A 140 4.65 -13.78 -17.33
C GLU A 140 6.12 -13.99 -17.70
N ASN A 141 6.63 -13.25 -18.69
CA ASN A 141 8.01 -13.38 -19.19
C ASN A 141 9.02 -12.43 -18.51
N THR A 142 8.57 -11.56 -17.61
CA THR A 142 9.42 -10.54 -16.96
C THR A 142 9.53 -10.77 -15.44
N ARG A 143 9.49 -12.06 -15.05
CA ARG A 143 9.68 -12.52 -13.68
C ARG A 143 11.16 -12.79 -13.40
N GLY A 144 11.54 -12.72 -12.12
CA GLY A 144 12.89 -13.02 -11.67
C GLY A 144 13.76 -11.79 -11.43
N ASN A 145 15.00 -12.04 -11.04
CA ASN A 145 15.93 -11.03 -10.51
C ASN A 145 16.40 -10.02 -11.58
N ASP A 146 16.33 -10.38 -12.87
CA ASP A 146 16.74 -9.47 -13.97
C ASP A 146 15.78 -8.26 -14.14
N PHE A 147 14.61 -8.36 -13.51
CA PHE A 147 13.53 -7.38 -13.55
C PHE A 147 13.30 -6.67 -12.20
N ASN A 148 14.36 -6.50 -11.40
CA ASN A 148 14.30 -5.85 -10.08
C ASN A 148 13.66 -4.44 -10.08
N VAL A 149 13.85 -3.66 -11.14
CA VAL A 149 13.20 -2.34 -11.29
C VAL A 149 11.69 -2.48 -11.41
N LEU A 150 11.21 -3.43 -12.23
CA LEU A 150 9.79 -3.74 -12.37
C LEU A 150 9.20 -4.25 -11.05
N LEU A 151 9.91 -5.15 -10.36
CA LEU A 151 9.50 -5.64 -9.04
C LEU A 151 9.36 -4.48 -8.04
N THR A 152 10.33 -3.57 -8.00
CA THR A 152 10.31 -2.40 -7.10
C THR A 152 9.11 -1.50 -7.37
N ASP A 153 8.81 -1.21 -8.63
CA ASP A 153 7.65 -0.38 -8.97
C ASP A 153 6.32 -1.10 -8.71
N ASN A 154 6.26 -2.43 -8.89
CA ASN A 154 5.11 -3.25 -8.50
C ASN A 154 4.88 -3.23 -6.98
N ILE A 155 5.95 -3.35 -6.19
CA ILE A 155 5.91 -3.25 -4.72
C ILE A 155 5.38 -1.88 -4.32
N ASN A 156 5.89 -0.80 -4.92
CA ASN A 156 5.46 0.56 -4.60
C ASN A 156 3.99 0.79 -4.97
N TYR A 157 3.53 0.31 -6.13
CA TYR A 157 2.13 0.36 -6.51
C TYR A 157 1.25 -0.39 -5.51
N GLY A 158 1.62 -1.62 -5.16
CA GLY A 158 0.91 -2.43 -4.18
C GLY A 158 0.86 -1.77 -2.80
N PHE A 159 1.97 -1.21 -2.32
CA PHE A 159 2.07 -0.50 -1.04
C PHE A 159 1.06 0.67 -0.97
N ILE A 160 1.11 1.60 -1.93
CA ILE A 160 0.27 2.80 -1.90
C ILE A 160 -1.21 2.43 -2.04
N ARG A 161 -1.53 1.49 -2.93
CA ARG A 161 -2.91 1.00 -3.13
C ARG A 161 -3.45 0.34 -1.86
N ASN A 162 -2.67 -0.52 -1.22
CA ASN A 162 -3.09 -1.22 -0.01
C ASN A 162 -3.20 -0.25 1.18
N CYS A 163 -2.31 0.74 1.30
CA CYS A 163 -2.48 1.87 2.23
C CYS A 163 -3.83 2.58 1.99
N LEU A 164 -4.15 2.95 0.75
CA LEU A 164 -5.42 3.59 0.46
C LEU A 164 -6.64 2.71 0.82
N GLY A 165 -6.52 1.39 0.63
CA GLY A 165 -7.53 0.42 1.08
C GLY A 165 -7.72 0.38 2.59
N LEU A 166 -6.67 0.67 3.36
CA LEU A 166 -6.71 0.71 4.83
C LEU A 166 -7.03 2.09 5.41
N LYS A 167 -7.07 3.15 4.60
CA LYS A 167 -7.13 4.55 5.06
C LYS A 167 -8.19 4.80 6.14
N PHE A 168 -9.43 4.40 5.89
CA PHE A 168 -10.52 4.67 6.84
C PHE A 168 -10.40 3.86 8.14
N TYR A 169 -9.93 2.61 8.05
CA TYR A 169 -9.67 1.78 9.24
C TYR A 169 -8.55 2.37 10.09
N ALA A 170 -7.46 2.80 9.45
CA ALA A 170 -6.33 3.39 10.14
C ALA A 170 -6.70 4.73 10.82
N ILE A 171 -7.51 5.56 10.16
CA ILE A 171 -8.08 6.78 10.77
C ILE A 171 -8.97 6.40 11.97
N GLY A 172 -9.84 5.41 11.83
CA GLY A 172 -10.67 4.90 12.93
C GLY A 172 -9.86 4.42 14.12
N ILE A 173 -8.76 3.70 13.88
CA ILE A 173 -7.81 3.27 14.93
C ILE A 173 -7.17 4.49 15.61
N CYS A 174 -6.72 5.49 14.85
CA CYS A 174 -6.15 6.71 15.43
C CYS A 174 -7.16 7.43 16.33
N ILE A 175 -8.41 7.58 15.87
CA ILE A 175 -9.48 8.20 16.65
C ILE A 175 -9.77 7.39 17.91
N LEU A 176 -9.87 6.07 17.81
CA LEU A 176 -10.08 5.19 18.95
C LEU A 176 -8.97 5.35 20.00
N VAL A 177 -7.70 5.37 19.58
CA VAL A 177 -6.56 5.56 20.48
C VAL A 177 -6.64 6.92 21.20
N LEU A 178 -6.96 7.99 20.47
CA LEU A 178 -7.15 9.32 21.07
C LEU A 178 -8.32 9.34 22.07
N LEU A 179 -9.44 8.70 21.74
CA LEU A 179 -10.59 8.57 22.64
C LEU A 179 -10.24 7.80 23.91
N VAL A 180 -9.46 6.71 23.80
CA VAL A 180 -8.97 5.98 24.98
C VAL A 180 -8.16 6.90 25.88
N PHE A 181 -7.24 7.70 25.33
CA PHE A 181 -6.50 8.66 26.16
C PHE A 181 -7.39 9.71 26.83
N ILE A 182 -8.41 10.21 26.12
CA ILE A 182 -9.37 11.15 26.67
C ILE A 182 -10.16 10.50 27.83
N ILE A 183 -10.66 9.28 27.64
CA ILE A 183 -11.40 8.55 28.68
C ILE A 183 -10.52 8.31 29.90
N LEU A 184 -9.28 7.84 29.70
CA LEU A 184 -8.36 7.58 30.81
C LEU A 184 -7.98 8.87 31.55
N PHE A 185 -7.86 9.99 30.85
CA PHE A 185 -7.69 11.30 31.49
C PHE A 185 -8.86 11.62 32.44
N PHE A 186 -10.11 11.48 31.99
CA PHE A 186 -11.28 11.75 32.84
C PHE A 186 -11.46 10.73 33.97
N LEU A 187 -11.09 9.47 33.78
CA LEU A 187 -11.21 8.42 34.81
C LEU A 187 -10.17 8.57 35.94
N PHE A 188 -8.93 8.91 35.61
CA PHE A 188 -7.86 9.06 36.59
C PHE A 188 -7.76 10.48 37.16
N TYR A 189 -8.43 11.45 36.53
CA TYR A 189 -8.48 12.83 36.99
C TYR A 189 -9.92 13.40 36.99
N PRO A 190 -10.87 12.72 37.66
CA PRO A 190 -12.22 13.24 37.83
C PRO A 190 -12.12 14.50 38.70
N THR A 191 -12.37 15.68 38.12
CA THR A 191 -12.29 16.94 38.83
C THR A 191 -13.57 17.73 38.67
N ASP A 192 -14.08 18.27 39.79
CA ASP A 192 -15.20 19.22 39.81
C ASP A 192 -14.84 20.57 39.18
N SER A 193 -13.54 20.86 38.96
CA SER A 193 -13.04 22.03 38.25
C SER A 193 -11.69 21.79 37.57
N PHE A 194 -11.60 22.02 36.26
CA PHE A 194 -10.36 21.98 35.46
C PHE A 194 -9.49 23.24 35.68
N SER A 195 -8.88 23.38 36.87
CA SER A 195 -7.91 24.47 37.11
C SER A 195 -6.63 24.29 36.30
N ARG A 196 -5.93 25.38 35.99
CA ARG A 196 -4.68 25.34 35.21
C ARG A 196 -3.59 24.55 35.94
N GLU A 197 -3.54 24.65 37.26
CA GLU A 197 -2.58 24.00 38.14
C GLU A 197 -2.77 22.47 38.12
N ALA A 198 -4.02 22.02 38.17
CA ALA A 198 -4.40 20.60 38.08
C ALA A 198 -3.96 19.98 36.73
N ILE A 199 -4.21 20.69 35.63
CA ILE A 199 -3.79 20.26 34.29
C ILE A 199 -2.25 20.18 34.22
N LEU A 200 -1.53 21.19 34.69
CA LEU A 200 -0.07 21.20 34.67
C LEU A 200 0.56 20.09 35.53
N ALA A 201 -0.04 19.80 36.69
CA ALA A 201 0.38 18.68 37.54
C ALA A 201 0.18 17.34 36.82
N PHE A 202 -0.99 17.13 36.19
CA PHE A 202 -1.26 15.94 35.38
C PHE A 202 -0.21 15.76 34.29
N LEU A 203 0.06 16.81 33.50
CA LEU A 203 1.00 16.74 32.37
C LEU A 203 2.41 16.28 32.80
N LYS A 204 2.86 16.70 33.98
CA LYS A 204 4.19 16.40 34.53
C LYS A 204 4.30 15.00 35.15
N VAL A 205 3.20 14.46 35.68
CA VAL A 205 3.19 13.13 36.34
C VAL A 205 3.11 11.99 35.32
N GLN A 206 2.60 12.24 34.11
CA GLN A 206 2.46 11.20 33.10
C GLN A 206 3.81 10.72 32.53
N LYS A 207 3.88 9.42 32.23
CA LYS A 207 5.03 8.81 31.56
C LYS A 207 5.26 9.45 30.20
N MET A 208 6.53 9.72 29.86
CA MET A 208 6.92 10.24 28.54
C MET A 208 6.36 9.40 27.37
N ALA A 209 6.24 8.08 27.56
CA ALA A 209 5.67 7.16 26.57
C ALA A 209 4.23 7.53 26.13
N ILE A 210 3.42 8.11 27.02
CA ILE A 210 2.06 8.56 26.69
C ILE A 210 2.13 9.71 25.68
N TRP A 211 2.94 10.72 25.94
CA TRP A 211 3.11 11.88 25.04
C TRP A 211 3.66 11.48 23.68
N LEU A 212 4.63 10.56 23.64
CA LEU A 212 5.14 9.99 22.40
C LEU A 212 4.06 9.24 21.62
N THR A 213 3.19 8.49 22.31
CA THR A 213 2.09 7.76 21.68
C THR A 213 1.05 8.71 21.10
N VAL A 214 0.66 9.76 21.83
CA VAL A 214 -0.27 10.79 21.33
C VAL A 214 0.34 11.50 20.11
N GLY A 215 1.60 11.95 20.21
CA GLY A 215 2.30 12.60 19.11
C GLY A 215 2.40 11.71 17.85
N LEU A 216 2.80 10.44 18.03
CA LEU A 216 2.80 9.45 16.95
C LEU A 216 1.41 9.28 16.33
N THR A 217 0.37 9.17 17.15
CA THR A 217 -1.01 9.00 16.68
C THR A 217 -1.47 10.19 15.84
N LEU A 218 -1.15 11.42 16.25
CA LEU A 218 -1.46 12.63 15.49
C LEU A 218 -0.71 12.68 14.15
N VAL A 219 0.59 12.35 14.15
CA VAL A 219 1.39 12.27 12.90
C VAL A 219 0.81 11.22 11.96
N MET A 220 0.45 10.05 12.47
CA MET A 220 -0.16 8.98 11.68
C MET A 220 -1.53 9.41 11.14
N LEU A 221 -2.36 10.08 11.93
CA LEU A 221 -3.65 10.61 11.49
C LEU A 221 -3.48 11.61 10.33
N ILE A 222 -2.53 12.54 10.45
CA ILE A 222 -2.19 13.49 9.37
C ILE A 222 -1.70 12.74 8.12
N LEU A 223 -0.82 11.74 8.28
CA LEU A 223 -0.33 10.91 7.19
C LEU A 223 -1.50 10.24 6.45
N TRP A 224 -2.42 9.59 7.16
CA TRP A 224 -3.55 8.90 6.54
C TRP A 224 -4.49 9.87 5.82
N ILE A 225 -4.75 11.05 6.39
CA ILE A 225 -5.65 12.04 5.80
C ILE A 225 -5.01 12.69 4.57
N ALA A 226 -3.80 13.25 4.71
CA ALA A 226 -3.18 14.14 3.72
C ALA A 226 -2.27 13.41 2.71
N VAL A 227 -1.59 12.34 3.12
CA VAL A 227 -0.55 11.69 2.30
C VAL A 227 -1.13 10.55 1.47
N VAL A 228 -2.09 9.80 2.00
CA VAL A 228 -2.67 8.62 1.34
C VAL A 228 -3.87 9.01 0.49
N THR A 229 -3.68 9.09 -0.84
CA THR A 229 -4.68 9.62 -1.79
C THR A 229 -4.79 8.78 -3.07
N GLU A 230 -5.94 8.85 -3.73
CA GLU A 230 -6.18 8.21 -5.04
C GLU A 230 -5.15 8.69 -6.09
N PHE A 231 -4.77 9.97 -6.07
CA PHE A 231 -3.77 10.54 -6.98
C PHE A 231 -2.41 9.80 -6.92
N LYS A 232 -1.93 9.49 -5.72
CA LYS A 232 -0.65 8.76 -5.57
C LYS A 232 -0.75 7.32 -6.07
N VAL A 233 -1.91 6.67 -5.91
CA VAL A 233 -2.14 5.33 -6.48
C VAL A 233 -2.08 5.38 -7.99
N THR A 234 -2.74 6.36 -8.62
CA THR A 234 -2.69 6.57 -10.07
C THR A 234 -1.26 6.79 -10.56
N LYS A 235 -0.50 7.69 -9.91
CA LYS A 235 0.89 7.96 -10.27
C LYS A 235 1.77 6.71 -10.18
N ALA A 236 1.59 5.90 -9.14
CA ALA A 236 2.33 4.65 -8.98
C ALA A 236 1.93 3.59 -10.03
N ALA A 237 0.65 3.51 -10.39
CA ALA A 237 0.17 2.64 -11.47
C ALA A 237 0.80 3.00 -12.82
N HIS A 238 0.90 4.30 -13.14
CA HIS A 238 1.54 4.79 -14.37
C HIS A 238 3.04 4.45 -14.37
N LYS A 239 3.73 4.63 -13.24
CA LYS A 239 5.15 4.28 -13.11
C LYS A 239 5.36 2.78 -13.33
N TYR A 240 4.56 1.94 -12.69
CA TYR A 240 4.59 0.48 -12.89
C TYR A 240 4.33 0.11 -14.35
N ALA A 241 3.32 0.70 -14.99
CA ALA A 241 3.01 0.44 -16.39
C ALA A 241 4.19 0.79 -17.32
N ASN A 242 4.80 1.95 -17.12
CA ASN A 242 5.97 2.37 -17.87
C ASN A 242 7.16 1.40 -17.69
N SER A 243 7.41 0.94 -16.46
CA SER A 243 8.48 -0.03 -16.15
C SER A 243 8.19 -1.42 -16.72
N LEU A 244 6.93 -1.86 -16.71
CA LEU A 244 6.52 -3.12 -17.32
C LEU A 244 6.73 -3.07 -18.83
N LEU A 245 6.28 -2.02 -19.51
CA LEU A 245 6.49 -1.91 -20.95
C LEU A 245 7.97 -1.76 -21.32
N ASN A 246 8.77 -1.09 -20.47
CA ASN A 246 10.23 -1.03 -20.64
C ASN A 246 10.93 -2.38 -20.50
N SER A 247 10.36 -3.31 -19.73
CA SER A 247 10.98 -4.64 -19.58
C SER A 247 11.00 -5.42 -20.89
N THR A 248 10.18 -5.08 -21.89
CA THR A 248 10.23 -5.66 -23.25
C THR A 248 11.57 -5.46 -23.96
N TYR A 249 12.34 -4.43 -23.59
CA TYR A 249 13.68 -4.22 -24.15
C TYR A 249 14.69 -5.27 -23.68
N LYS A 250 14.42 -5.93 -22.55
CA LYS A 250 15.24 -6.99 -21.98
C LYS A 250 14.76 -8.41 -22.32
N LEU A 251 13.54 -8.55 -22.84
CA LEU A 251 13.04 -9.81 -23.37
C LEU A 251 13.82 -10.18 -24.63
#